data_AF-A0A8T4YW14-F1
#
_entry.id   AF-A0A8T4YW14-F1
#
_cell.length_a   1.000
_cell.length_b   1.000
_cell.length_c   1.000
_cell.angle_alpha   90.00
_cell.angle_beta   90.00
_cell.angle_gamma   90.00
#
_symmetry.space_group_name_H-M   'P 1'
#
loop_
_entity.id
_entity.type
_entity.pdbx_description
1 polymer ?
#
loop_
_entity_poly.entity_id
_entity_poly.type
_entity_poly.pdbx_seq_one_letter_code
_entity_poly.pdbx_strand_id
1 'polypeptide(L)' 'MRFTFGKKQRVNGTELDSLFTDLQTVLKRHPLIPTENIDTLITEWVNDILFIKGLITEEELEEAAEKIEEDEE' A
#
# COMPACT_ATOMS: atom_id res chain seq x y z
N MET A 1 9.97 -11.26 -9.13
CA MET A 1 9.71 -10.53 -7.88
C MET A 1 8.47 -11.10 -7.21
N ARG A 2 8.55 -11.38 -5.90
CA ARG A 2 7.44 -11.93 -5.10
C ARG A 2 6.45 -10.85 -4.66
N PHE A 3 6.94 -9.60 -4.60
CA PHE A 3 6.25 -8.40 -4.18
C PHE A 3 6.66 -7.20 -5.07
N THR A 4 5.75 -6.26 -5.33
CA THR A 4 6.01 -4.96 -5.97
C THR A 4 5.25 -3.86 -5.23
N PHE A 5 5.86 -2.69 -5.05
CA PHE A 5 5.33 -1.55 -4.27
C PHE A 5 4.76 -0.44 -5.19
N GLY A 6 3.99 0.49 -4.62
CA GLY A 6 3.35 1.62 -5.31
C GLY A 6 1.90 1.36 -5.77
N LYS A 7 1.35 2.18 -6.67
CA LYS A 7 -0.08 2.11 -7.10
C LYS A 7 -0.49 0.80 -7.80
N LYS A 8 0.46 -0.09 -8.06
CA LYS A 8 0.25 -1.39 -8.72
C LYS A 8 0.96 -2.50 -7.96
N GLN A 9 0.44 -2.83 -6.77
CA GLN A 9 1.02 -3.87 -5.94
C GLN A 9 0.61 -5.26 -6.39
N ARG A 10 1.56 -6.19 -6.39
CA ARG A 10 1.34 -7.61 -6.67
C ARG A 10 2.03 -8.46 -5.63
N VAL A 11 1.33 -9.44 -5.07
CA VAL A 11 1.86 -10.38 -4.06
C VAL A 11 1.56 -11.80 -4.49
N ASN A 12 2.59 -12.66 -4.57
CA ASN A 12 2.43 -14.08 -4.93
C ASN A 12 1.57 -14.28 -6.21
N GLY A 13 1.69 -13.38 -7.19
CA GLY A 13 0.94 -13.42 -8.45
C GLY A 13 -0.48 -12.82 -8.41
N THR A 14 -0.96 -12.37 -7.23
CA THR A 14 -2.25 -11.69 -7.07
C THR A 14 -2.06 -10.19 -7.19
N GLU A 15 -2.82 -9.55 -8.08
CA GLU A 15 -2.86 -8.08 -8.23
C GLU A 15 -3.79 -7.46 -7.19
N LEU A 16 -3.35 -6.38 -6.55
CA LEU A 16 -4.10 -5.68 -5.51
C LEU A 16 -4.71 -4.36 -6.01
N ASP A 17 -4.56 -4.04 -7.30
CA ASP A 17 -5.04 -2.81 -7.94
C ASP A 17 -6.54 -2.54 -7.70
N SER A 18 -7.36 -3.60 -7.73
CA SER A 18 -8.80 -3.50 -7.48
C SER A 18 -9.10 -3.11 -6.02
N LEU A 19 -8.44 -3.76 -5.06
CA LEU A 19 -8.54 -3.42 -3.64
C LEU A 19 -8.09 -1.97 -3.41
N PHE A 20 -6.98 -1.57 -4.02
CA PHE A 20 -6.45 -0.22 -3.91
C PHE A 20 -7.46 0.82 -4.43
N THR A 21 -8.07 0.56 -5.59
CA THR A 21 -9.09 1.42 -6.20
C THR A 21 -10.36 1.54 -5.35
N ASP A 22 -10.80 0.42 -4.77
CA ASP A 22 -11.97 0.39 -3.88
C ASP A 22 -11.71 1.21 -2.61
N LEU A 23 -10.55 1.02 -1.98
CA LEU A 23 -10.14 1.79 -0.80
C LEU A 23 -10.02 3.28 -1.11
N GLN A 24 -9.38 3.66 -2.23
CA GLN A 24 -9.32 5.06 -2.67
C GLN A 24 -10.72 5.65 -2.82
N THR A 25 -11.64 4.90 -3.43
CA THR A 25 -13.02 5.36 -3.67
C THR A 25 -13.78 5.60 -2.36
N VAL A 26 -13.57 4.76 -1.36
CA VAL A 26 -14.17 4.91 -0.03
C VAL A 26 -13.55 6.10 0.70
N LEU A 27 -12.22 6.18 0.78
CA LEU A 27 -11.52 7.20 1.57
C LEU A 27 -11.66 8.61 0.98
N LYS A 28 -11.70 8.75 -0.37
CA LYS A 28 -11.92 10.05 -1.04
C LYS A 28 -13.28 10.69 -0.73
N ARG A 29 -14.25 9.90 -0.30
CA ARG A 29 -15.58 10.40 0.10
C ARG A 29 -15.63 10.82 1.57
N HIS A 30 -14.57 10.53 2.34
CA HIS A 30 -14.54 10.78 3.77
C HIS A 30 -13.83 12.10 4.09
N PRO A 31 -14.49 13.05 4.77
CA PRO A 31 -13.94 14.40 4.99
C PRO A 31 -12.78 14.46 5.98
N LEU A 32 -12.48 13.36 6.68
CA LEU A 32 -11.41 13.29 7.70
C LEU A 32 -10.03 12.99 7.13
N ILE A 33 -9.92 12.54 5.88
CA ILE A 33 -8.64 12.15 5.30
C ILE A 33 -8.27 13.15 4.22
N PRO A 34 -7.16 13.89 4.38
CA PRO A 34 -6.63 14.75 3.33
C PRO A 34 -6.40 13.95 2.06
N THR A 35 -6.95 14.43 0.94
CA THR A 35 -6.88 13.71 -0.34
C THR A 35 -5.45 13.45 -0.81
N GLU A 36 -4.52 14.31 -0.40
CA GLU A 36 -3.09 14.23 -0.69
C GLU A 36 -2.40 13.01 -0.07
N ASN A 37 -2.92 12.47 1.04
CA ASN A 37 -2.28 11.37 1.77
C ASN A 37 -2.98 10.01 1.59
N ILE A 38 -4.06 9.94 0.80
CA ILE A 38 -4.87 8.73 0.66
C ILE A 38 -4.07 7.58 0.06
N ASP A 39 -3.22 7.86 -0.93
CA ASP A 39 -2.45 6.83 -1.63
C ASP A 39 -1.36 6.24 -0.73
N THR A 40 -0.64 7.08 0.02
CA THR A 40 0.32 6.64 1.05
C THR A 40 -0.37 5.77 2.09
N LEU A 41 -1.46 6.27 2.68
CA LEU A 41 -2.19 5.56 3.74
C LEU A 41 -2.68 4.18 3.30
N ILE A 42 -3.24 4.07 2.09
CA ILE A 42 -3.68 2.78 1.56
C ILE A 42 -2.49 1.84 1.36
N THR A 43 -1.36 2.36 0.87
CA THR A 43 -0.14 1.57 0.65
C THR A 43 0.38 1.00 1.97
N GLU A 44 0.51 1.83 3.00
CA GLU A 44 0.92 1.41 4.35
C GLU A 44 -0.02 0.33 4.91
N TRP A 45 -1.33 0.56 4.85
CA TRP A 45 -2.32 -0.40 5.36
C TRP A 45 -2.28 -1.74 4.64
N VAL A 46 -2.12 -1.73 3.32
CA VAL A 46 -2.00 -2.97 2.55
C VAL A 46 -0.71 -3.69 2.93
N ASN A 47 0.41 -2.98 3.06
CA ASN A 47 1.68 -3.58 3.49
C ASN A 47 1.57 -4.22 4.88
N ASP A 48 0.95 -3.55 5.85
CA ASP A 48 0.70 -4.09 7.20
C ASP A 48 -0.12 -5.38 7.16
N ILE A 49 -1.19 -5.40 6.36
CA ILE A 49 -2.03 -6.60 6.20
C ILE A 49 -1.21 -7.75 5.60
N LEU A 50 -0.39 -7.47 4.59
CA LEU A 50 0.45 -8.49 3.94
C LEU A 50 1.49 -9.05 4.93
N PHE A 51 2.09 -8.20 5.75
CA PHE A 51 3.03 -8.60 6.79
C PHE A 51 2.36 -9.46 7.87
N ILE A 52 1.22 -9.01 8.42
CA ILE A 52 0.44 -9.77 9.42
C ILE A 52 0.02 -11.14 8.89
N LYS A 53 -0.23 -11.26 7.57
CA LYS A 53 -0.57 -12.53 6.91
C LYS A 53 0.64 -13.39 6.56
N GLY A 54 1.87 -12.92 6.82
CA GLY A 54 3.11 -13.61 6.48
C GLY A 54 3.34 -13.74 4.97
N LEU A 55 2.76 -12.84 4.19
CA LEU A 55 2.87 -12.84 2.72
C LEU A 55 4.10 -12.08 2.23
N ILE A 56 4.59 -11.14 3.03
CA ILE A 56 5.86 -10.43 2.87
C ILE A 56 6.69 -10.55 4.16
N THR A 57 8.01 -10.40 4.05
CA THR A 57 8.93 -10.39 5.19
C THR A 57 9.00 -9.02 5.86
N GLU A 58 9.65 -8.94 7.02
CA GLU A 58 9.98 -7.67 7.69
C GLU A 58 10.91 -6.80 6.83
N GLU A 59 11.92 -7.40 6.20
CA GLU A 59 12.81 -6.72 5.24
C GLU A 59 12.04 -6.15 4.04
N GLU A 60 11.08 -6.91 3.46
CA GLU A 60 10.24 -6.42 2.37
C GLU A 60 9.28 -5.30 2.82
N LEU A 61 8.92 -5.25 4.10
CA LEU A 61 8.11 -4.18 4.68
C LEU A 61 8.95 -2.92 4.91
N GLU A 62 10.17 -3.06 5.46
CA GLU A 62 11.13 -1.95 5.63
C GLU A 62 11.49 -1.32 4.28
N GLU A 63 11.80 -2.14 3.26
CA GLU A 63 12.05 -1.67 1.90
C GLU A 63 10.85 -0.94 1.26
N ALA A 64 9.63 -1.23 1.71
CA ALA A 64 8.43 -0.55 1.23
C ALA A 64 8.22 0.79 1.94
N ALA A 65 8.53 0.86 3.25
CA ALA A 65 8.47 2.08 4.03
C ALA A 65 9.52 3.11 3.56
N GLU A 66 10.77 2.70 3.34
CA GLU A 66 11.82 3.59 2.84
C GLU A 66 11.45 4.25 1.50
N LYS A 67 10.85 3.49 0.59
CA LYS A 67 10.43 4.05 -0.72
C LYS A 67 9.24 4.99 -0.64
N ILE A 68 8.37 4.80 0.36
CA ILE A 68 7.28 5.74 0.61
C ILE A 68 7.87 7.07 1.09
N GLU A 69 8.85 7.04 1.99
CA GLU A 69 9.55 8.25 2.46
C GLU A 69 10.29 8.96 1.32
N GLU A 70 10.97 8.21 0.43
CA GLU A 70 11.64 8.78 -0.76
C GLU A 70 10.66 9.45 -1.75
N ASP A 71 9.44 8.92 -1.90
CA ASP A 71 8.43 9.46 -2.80
C ASP A 71 7.73 10.72 -2.23
N GLU A 72 7.91 11.02 -0.94
CA GLU A 72 7.34 12.18 -0.24
C GLU A 72 8.28 13.40 -0.14
N GLU A 73 9.59 13.25 -0.43
CA GLU A 73 10.59 14.33 -0.53
C GLU A 73 10.61 15.07 -1.89
#